data_AF-A0A5S5MCS8-F1
#
_entry.id   AF-A0A5S5MCS8-F1
#
_cell.length_a   1.000
_cell.length_b   1.000
_cell.length_c   1.000
_cell.angle_alpha   90.00
_cell.angle_beta   90.00
_cell.angle_gamma   90.00
#
_symmetry.space_group_name_H-M   'P 1'
#
loop_
_entity.id
_entity.type
_entity.pdbx_description
1 polymer ?
#
loop_
_entity_poly.entity_id
_entity_poly.type
_entity_poly.pdbx_seq_one_letter_code
_entity_poly.pdbx_strand_id
1 'polypeptide(L)'
;MPPNNSPVPDGSTDLQPEYVAETIGNVSLKGKELAMTTAERLINEGMMMGRNEGVYSEKYQTIMRLSKLNLKPEDIAEGAGLTPEKVKEVLAAGDKGLDLLIGDNATKQ
;
A
#
# COMPACT_ATOMS: atom_id res chain seq x y z
N MET A 1 56.52 -31.14 44.74
CA MET A 1 55.55 -30.83 43.66
C MET A 1 55.26 -29.34 43.73
N PRO A 2 55.58 -28.54 42.70
CA PRO A 2 55.22 -27.13 42.68
C PRO A 2 53.74 -26.95 42.32
N PRO A 3 53.05 -25.90 42.80
CA PRO A 3 51.67 -25.62 42.41
C PRO A 3 51.60 -25.18 40.95
N ASN A 4 50.68 -25.80 40.22
CA ASN A 4 50.39 -25.51 38.82
C ASN A 4 49.60 -24.20 38.70
N ASN A 5 50.28 -23.06 38.55
CA ASN A 5 49.65 -21.81 38.15
C ASN A 5 49.52 -21.77 36.61
N SER A 6 48.52 -22.47 36.09
CA SER A 6 48.02 -22.18 34.75
C SER A 6 47.22 -20.87 34.82
N PRO A 7 47.51 -19.87 33.95
CA PRO A 7 46.70 -18.67 33.89
C PRO A 7 45.28 -19.06 33.45
N VAL A 8 44.30 -18.75 34.29
CA VAL A 8 42.90 -18.73 33.87
C VAL A 8 42.76 -17.70 32.75
N PRO A 9 42.19 -18.05 31.57
CA PRO A 9 41.91 -17.06 30.55
C PRO A 9 40.81 -16.15 31.10
N ASP A 10 41.15 -14.88 31.33
CA ASP A 10 40.18 -13.85 31.66
C ASP A 10 39.29 -13.64 30.43
N GLY A 11 38.08 -14.18 30.49
CA GLY A 11 37.09 -14.12 29.41
C GLY A 11 36.49 -12.73 29.20
N SER A 12 37.29 -11.67 29.19
CA SER A 12 36.87 -10.34 28.73
C SER A 12 37.48 -10.12 27.35
N THR A 13 36.80 -10.58 26.31
CA THR A 13 37.06 -10.09 24.96
C THR A 13 36.80 -8.59 24.96
N ASP A 14 37.86 -7.78 25.07
CA ASP A 14 37.80 -6.35 24.81
C ASP A 14 37.34 -6.15 23.37
N LEU A 15 36.06 -5.76 23.22
CA LEU A 15 35.51 -5.37 21.94
C LEU A 15 36.30 -4.15 21.46
N GLN A 16 37.12 -4.36 20.42
CA GLN A 16 37.86 -3.30 19.76
C GLN A 16 36.88 -2.19 19.35
N PRO A 17 37.05 -0.94 19.82
CA PRO A 17 36.12 0.16 19.55
C PRO A 17 35.82 0.35 18.05
N GLU A 18 36.78 0.02 17.18
CA GLU A 18 36.67 0.08 15.73
C GLU A 18 35.61 -0.89 15.18
N TYR A 19 35.54 -2.12 15.72
CA TYR A 19 34.56 -3.13 15.33
C TYR A 19 33.13 -2.74 15.75
N VAL A 20 33.00 -2.09 16.91
CA VAL A 20 31.73 -1.56 17.40
C VAL A 20 31.26 -0.40 16.52
N ALA A 21 32.17 0.52 16.17
CA ALA A 21 31.87 1.65 15.29
C ALA A 21 31.45 1.20 13.88
N GLU A 22 32.16 0.23 13.29
CA GLU A 22 31.83 -0.36 11.99
C GLU A 22 30.46 -1.05 12.02
N THR A 23 30.19 -1.87 13.05
CA THR A 23 28.92 -2.59 13.20
C THR A 23 27.73 -1.63 13.35
N ILE A 24 27.88 -0.59 14.18
CA ILE A 24 26.83 0.43 14.36
C ILE A 24 26.59 1.21 13.05
N GLY A 25 27.66 1.54 12.32
CA GLY A 25 27.56 2.19 11.01
C GLY A 25 26.75 1.34 10.02
N ASN A 26 27.06 0.06 9.93
CA ASN A 26 26.37 -0.89 9.05
C ASN A 26 24.88 -1.09 9.42
N VAL A 27 24.55 -1.16 10.72
CA VAL A 27 23.16 -1.24 11.18
C VAL A 27 22.39 0.05 10.85
N SER A 28 23.02 1.21 11.04
CA SER A 28 22.42 2.51 10.72
C SER A 28 22.14 2.67 9.22
N LEU A 29 23.07 2.24 8.36
CA LEU A 29 22.89 2.23 6.90
C LEU A 29 21.74 1.30 6.48
N LYS A 30 21.70 0.06 6.99
CA LYS A 30 20.59 -0.87 6.72
C LYS A 30 19.24 -0.32 7.20
N GLY A 31 19.21 0.33 8.37
CA GLY A 31 18.00 0.97 8.88
C GLY A 31 17.49 2.10 7.96
N LYS A 32 18.40 2.90 7.40
CA LYS A 32 18.05 3.94 6.41
C LYS A 32 17.53 3.36 5.10
N GLU A 33 18.18 2.32 4.57
CA GLU A 33 17.72 1.63 3.36
C GLU A 33 16.30 1.05 3.55
N LEU A 34 16.07 0.32 4.65
CA LEU A 34 14.76 -0.24 4.97
C LEU A 34 13.68 0.84 5.14
N ALA A 35 14.02 1.96 5.77
CA ALA A 35 13.10 3.09 5.91
C ALA A 35 12.76 3.73 4.56
N MET A 36 13.73 3.91 3.66
CA MET A 36 13.50 4.39 2.30
C MET A 36 12.62 3.43 1.51
N THR A 37 12.91 2.13 1.53
CA THR A 37 12.07 1.11 0.87
C THR A 37 10.63 1.11 1.41
N THR A 38 10.46 1.31 2.72
CA THR A 38 9.13 1.41 3.34
C THR A 38 8.38 2.66 2.87
N ALA A 39 9.07 3.81 2.80
CA ALA A 39 8.48 5.05 2.30
C ALA A 39 8.08 4.95 0.82
N GLU A 40 8.93 4.38 -0.03
CA GLU A 40 8.64 4.13 -1.45
C GLU A 40 7.43 3.22 -1.64
N ARG A 41 7.30 2.18 -0.81
CA ARG A 41 6.14 1.28 -0.81
C ARG A 41 4.86 2.03 -0.48
N LEU A 42 4.85 2.81 0.60
CA LEU A 42 3.67 3.60 1.01
C LEU A 42 3.28 4.64 -0.04
N ILE A 43 4.26 5.28 -0.69
CA ILE A 43 4.03 6.22 -1.78
C ILE A 43 3.39 5.50 -3.00
N ASN A 44 3.90 4.33 -3.37
CA ASN A 44 3.32 3.54 -4.46
C ASN A 44 1.90 3.06 -4.13
N GLU A 45 1.67 2.54 -2.92
CA GLU A 45 0.34 2.15 -2.45
C GLU A 45 -0.63 3.35 -2.49
N GLY A 46 -0.20 4.51 -2.00
CA GLY A 46 -0.96 5.76 -2.05
C GLY A 46 -1.29 6.24 -3.47
N MET A 47 -0.30 6.22 -4.37
CA MET A 47 -0.50 6.56 -5.79
C MET A 47 -1.48 5.61 -6.47
N MET A 48 -1.40 4.30 -6.19
CA MET A 48 -2.30 3.30 -6.75
C MET A 48 -3.74 3.49 -6.24
N MET A 49 -3.91 3.78 -4.95
CA MET A 49 -5.22 4.12 -4.38
C MET A 49 -5.81 5.37 -5.03
N GLY A 50 -5.04 6.46 -5.12
CA GLY A 50 -5.50 7.70 -5.75
C GLY A 50 -5.84 7.54 -7.23
N ARG A 51 -5.07 6.75 -7.98
CA ARG A 51 -5.38 6.44 -9.39
C ARG A 51 -6.69 5.66 -9.51
N ASN A 52 -6.92 4.68 -8.63
CA ASN A 52 -8.17 3.92 -8.63
C ASN A 52 -9.38 4.81 -8.29
N GLU A 53 -9.27 5.66 -7.27
CA GLU A 53 -10.33 6.60 -6.90
C GLU A 53 -10.67 7.55 -8.06
N GLY A 54 -9.66 8.06 -8.78
CA GLY A 54 -9.85 8.87 -9.98
C GLY A 54 -10.64 8.14 -11.08
N VAL A 55 -10.28 6.90 -11.39
CA VAL A 55 -10.98 6.08 -12.40
C VAL A 55 -12.44 5.85 -12.01
N TYR A 56 -12.72 5.52 -10.75
CA TYR A 56 -14.10 5.29 -10.29
C TYR A 56 -14.92 6.58 -10.24
N SER A 57 -14.30 7.71 -9.90
CA SER A 57 -14.94 9.04 -9.98
C SER A 57 -15.36 9.37 -11.42
N GLU A 58 -14.50 9.13 -12.41
CA GLU A 58 -14.83 9.33 -13.82
C GLU A 58 -15.99 8.42 -14.28
N LYS A 59 -15.98 7.14 -13.88
CA LYS A 59 -17.08 6.21 -14.18
C LYS A 59 -18.39 6.66 -13.54
N TYR A 60 -18.36 7.06 -12.27
CA TYR A 60 -19.54 7.59 -11.57
C TYR A 60 -20.12 8.81 -12.29
N GLN A 61 -19.28 9.78 -12.65
CA GLN A 61 -19.71 10.96 -13.40
C GLN A 61 -20.29 10.59 -14.77
N THR A 62 -19.71 9.60 -15.45
CA THR A 62 -20.21 9.11 -16.74
C THR A 62 -21.61 8.53 -16.59
N ILE A 63 -21.85 7.66 -15.60
CA ILE A 63 -23.17 7.10 -15.30
C ILE A 63 -24.19 8.21 -15.03
N MET A 64 -23.83 9.20 -14.19
CA MET A 64 -24.71 10.33 -13.85
C MET A 64 -25.00 11.27 -15.02
N ARG A 65 -24.07 11.42 -15.97
CA ARG A 65 -24.30 12.21 -17.19
C ARG A 65 -25.22 11.46 -18.15
N LEU A 66 -24.98 10.17 -18.36
CA LEU A 66 -25.77 9.36 -19.28
C LEU A 66 -27.18 9.09 -18.77
N SER A 67 -27.38 8.96 -17.45
CA SER A 67 -28.71 8.79 -16.86
C SER A 67 -29.62 10.00 -17.07
N LYS A 68 -29.06 11.22 -17.11
CA LYS A 68 -29.80 12.45 -17.43
C LYS A 68 -30.32 12.49 -18.88
N LEU A 69 -29.80 11.63 -19.75
CA LEU A 69 -30.25 11.50 -21.14
C LEU A 69 -31.40 10.49 -21.29
N ASN A 70 -31.97 9.97 -20.20
CA ASN A 70 -32.99 8.91 -20.19
C ASN A 70 -32.56 7.64 -20.95
N LEU A 71 -31.26 7.36 -20.98
CA LEU A 71 -30.72 6.11 -21.52
C LEU A 71 -31.04 4.93 -20.59
N LYS A 72 -31.14 3.74 -21.17
CA LYS A 72 -31.35 2.53 -20.38
C LYS A 72 -30.07 2.14 -19.65
N PRO A 73 -30.15 1.52 -18.47
CA PRO A 73 -28.96 1.06 -17.75
C PRO A 73 -28.03 0.17 -18.57
N GLU A 74 -28.58 -0.60 -19.52
CA GLU A 74 -27.82 -1.45 -20.43
C GLU A 74 -26.91 -0.64 -21.37
N ASP A 75 -27.42 0.47 -21.94
CA ASP A 75 -26.64 1.35 -22.81
C ASP A 75 -25.59 2.16 -22.03
N ILE A 76 -25.94 2.55 -20.79
CA ILE A 76 -25.01 3.24 -19.88
C ILE A 76 -23.87 2.31 -19.47
N ALA A 77 -24.17 1.03 -19.24
CA ALA A 77 -23.20 0.02 -18.85
C ALA A 77 -22.11 -0.18 -19.91
N GLU A 78 -22.49 -0.18 -21.19
CA GLU A 78 -21.56 -0.22 -22.32
C GLU A 78 -20.63 1.00 -22.32
N GLY A 79 -21.19 2.21 -22.18
CA GLY A 79 -20.41 3.45 -22.16
C GLY A 79 -19.50 3.62 -20.93
N ALA A 80 -19.87 3.05 -19.79
CA ALA A 80 -19.10 3.13 -18.54
C ALA A 80 -18.17 1.93 -18.30
N GLY A 81 -18.25 0.88 -19.13
CA GLY A 81 -17.53 -0.37 -18.94
C GLY A 81 -17.87 -1.03 -17.60
N LEU A 82 -19.17 -1.18 -17.32
CA LEU A 82 -19.75 -1.81 -16.13
C LEU A 82 -20.83 -2.80 -16.53
N THR A 83 -21.40 -3.53 -15.57
CA THR A 83 -22.61 -4.33 -15.81
C THR A 83 -23.87 -3.49 -15.64
N PRO A 84 -24.97 -3.82 -16.34
CA PRO A 84 -26.25 -3.13 -16.15
C PRO A 84 -26.75 -3.16 -14.71
N GLU A 85 -26.52 -4.25 -13.99
CA GLU A 85 -26.85 -4.40 -12.57
C GLU A 85 -26.10 -3.38 -11.72
N LYS A 86 -24.79 -3.23 -11.96
CA LYS A 86 -23.98 -2.27 -11.21
C LYS A 86 -24.38 -0.83 -11.51
N VAL A 87 -24.75 -0.53 -12.75
CA VAL A 87 -25.31 0.79 -13.11
C VAL A 87 -26.61 1.06 -12.36
N LYS A 88 -27.51 0.06 -12.26
CA LYS A 88 -28.76 0.19 -11.49
C LYS A 88 -28.49 0.45 -10.01
N GLU A 89 -27.55 -0.26 -9.40
CA GLU A 89 -27.14 -0.05 -8.01
C GLU A 89 -26.59 1.37 -7.77
N VAL A 90 -25.67 1.81 -8.64
CA VAL A 90 -25.06 3.15 -8.54
C VAL A 90 -26.11 4.25 -8.69
N LEU A 91 -27.03 4.11 -9.64
CA LEU A 91 -28.12 5.08 -9.84
C LEU A 91 -29.09 5.09 -8.66
N ALA A 92 -29.43 3.92 -8.11
CA ALA A 92 -30.30 3.81 -6.95
C ALA A 92 -29.66 4.41 -5.67
N ALA A 93 -28.35 4.30 -5.54
CA ALA A 93 -27.60 4.84 -4.40
C ALA A 93 -27.37 6.36 -4.47
N GLY A 94 -27.58 6.99 -5.63
CA GLY A 94 -27.36 8.42 -5.83
C GLY A 94 -25.94 8.82 -5.45
N ASP A 95 -25.80 9.81 -4.57
CA ASP A 95 -24.50 10.35 -4.11
C ASP A 95 -23.58 9.28 -3.47
N LYS A 96 -24.15 8.20 -2.92
CA LYS A 96 -23.39 7.07 -2.36
C LYS A 96 -22.95 6.04 -3.41
N GLY A 97 -23.32 6.24 -4.68
CA GLY A 97 -23.00 5.33 -5.76
C GLY A 97 -21.50 5.26 -6.08
N LEU A 98 -20.73 6.30 -5.77
CA LEU A 98 -19.27 6.26 -5.92
C LEU A 98 -18.64 5.24 -4.97
N ASP A 99 -19.10 5.17 -3.73
CA ASP A 99 -18.59 4.21 -2.73
C ASP A 99 -18.83 2.76 -3.18
N LEU A 100 -19.94 2.50 -3.87
CA LEU A 100 -20.24 1.17 -4.44
C LEU A 100 -19.28 0.77 -5.56
N LEU A 101 -18.69 1.73 -6.27
CA LEU A 101 -17.70 1.46 -7.31
C LEU A 101 -16.30 1.22 -6.72
N ILE A 102 -15.97 1.92 -5.65
CA ILE A 102 -14.68 1.79 -4.96
C ILE A 102 -14.66 0.52 -4.09
N GLY A 103 -15.74 0.22 -3.37
CA GLY A 103 -15.84 -0.89 -2.41
C GLY A 103 -15.71 -2.29 -3.03
N ASP A 104 -16.19 -2.46 -4.27
CA ASP A 104 -16.06 -3.72 -5.02
C ASP A 104 -14.60 -4.06 -5.37
N ASN A 105 -13.71 -3.06 -5.42
CA ASN A 105 -12.29 -3.27 -5.71
C ASN A 105 -11.45 -3.40 -4.44
N ALA A 106 -11.89 -2.81 -3.32
CA ALA A 106 -11.22 -2.92 -2.02
C ALA A 106 -11.32 -4.32 -1.39
N THR A 107 -12.24 -5.16 -1.86
CA THR A 107 -12.48 -6.52 -1.35
C THR A 107 -11.79 -7.63 -2.14
N LYS A 108 -10.98 -7.29 -3.15
CA LYS A 108 -10.10 -8.25 -3.85
C LYS A 108 -8.63 -7.95 -3.51
N GLN A 109 -8.18 -8.44 -2.36
CA GLN A 109 -6.76 -8.68 -2.08
C GLN A 109 -6.59 -10.07 -1.49
#